data_AF-A0A085BIH4-F1
#
_entry.id   AF-A0A085BIH4-F1
#
_cell.length_a   1.000
_cell.length_b   1.000
_cell.length_c   1.000
_cell.angle_alpha   90.00
_cell.angle_beta   90.00
_cell.angle_gamma   90.00
#
_symmetry.space_group_name_H-M   'P 1'
#
loop_
_entity.id
_entity.type
_entity.pdbx_description
1 polymer ?
#
loop_
_entity_poly.entity_id
_entity_poly.type
_entity_poly.pdbx_seq_one_letter_code
_entity_poly.pdbx_strand_id
1 'polypeptide(L)'
;MGYFLKISIFTVFIILCPLNLFAQTESLNDEKYKTAKIIFENADHQQIQNINYKISNVKSKNNKVILNNSETIKFKGIDFKGLSIIERGLLNPKEISGDSRISICCIEELLLLNPNKATRRFRIWVFPYNETLYETLENEFYRNKKPSEYYFELQNENYAENMTWQDFVKDAKLTFIAFGKNIE
;
A
#
# COMPACT_ATOMS: atom_id res chain seq x y z
N MET A 1 -15.40 54.48 29.02
CA MET A 1 -13.99 54.49 29.47
C MET A 1 -13.82 53.21 30.30
N GLY A 2 -13.47 52.07 29.75
CA GLY A 2 -12.19 51.72 29.15
C GLY A 2 -11.83 50.36 29.75
N TYR A 3 -11.89 49.31 28.93
CA TYR A 3 -11.56 47.92 29.26
C TYR A 3 -10.17 47.79 29.89
N PHE A 4 -9.99 46.90 30.86
CA PHE A 4 -8.76 46.10 30.98
C PHE A 4 -9.04 44.77 31.70
N LEU A 5 -9.58 43.80 30.95
CA LEU A 5 -9.26 42.40 31.24
C LEU A 5 -7.76 42.23 30.97
N LYS A 6 -6.94 42.17 32.03
CA LYS A 6 -5.58 41.64 31.95
C LYS A 6 -5.67 40.12 31.81
N ILE A 7 -6.09 39.64 30.65
CA ILE A 7 -5.81 38.26 30.26
C ILE A 7 -4.36 38.23 29.79
N SER A 8 -3.55 37.53 30.57
CA SER A 8 -2.14 37.28 30.29
C SER A 8 -2.03 36.65 28.89
N ILE A 9 -1.37 37.34 27.96
CA ILE A 9 -1.12 36.88 26.58
C ILE A 9 -0.42 35.51 26.56
N PHE A 10 0.22 35.12 27.66
CA PHE A 10 0.84 33.81 27.85
C PHE A 10 -0.15 32.63 27.91
N THR A 11 -1.38 32.84 28.35
CA THR A 11 -2.35 31.74 28.53
C THR A 11 -3.07 31.36 27.24
N VAL A 12 -3.08 32.25 26.24
CA VAL A 12 -3.73 32.00 24.94
C VAL A 12 -2.82 31.20 23.98
N PHE A 13 -1.50 31.17 24.21
CA PHE A 13 -0.57 30.45 23.35
C PHE A 13 -0.55 28.92 23.55
N ILE A 14 -1.03 28.42 24.69
CA ILE A 14 -1.03 26.98 24.99
C ILE A 14 -2.25 26.27 24.37
N ILE A 15 -3.29 27.00 23.96
CA ILE A 15 -4.55 26.42 23.46
C ILE A 15 -4.56 26.27 21.91
N LEU A 16 -3.60 26.87 21.20
CA LEU A 16 -3.55 26.87 19.72
C LEU A 16 -2.66 25.80 19.09
N CYS A 17 -2.17 24.83 19.86
CA CYS A 17 -1.43 23.70 19.30
C CYS A 17 -1.91 22.36 19.88
N PRO A 18 -2.99 21.77 19.34
CA PRO A 18 -2.94 20.34 19.09
C PRO A 18 -1.96 20.17 17.92
N LEU A 19 -0.66 20.27 18.21
CA LEU A 19 0.35 19.77 17.30
C LEU A 19 0.02 18.28 17.18
N ASN A 20 -0.51 17.92 16.02
CA ASN A 20 -0.55 16.56 15.49
C ASN A 20 0.91 16.06 15.37
N LEU A 21 1.56 15.84 16.51
CA LEU A 21 2.85 15.18 16.67
C LEU A 21 2.66 13.67 16.51
N PHE A 22 2.05 13.26 15.41
CA PHE A 22 2.53 12.05 14.77
C PHE A 22 3.69 12.50 13.88
N ALA A 23 4.79 12.87 14.52
CA ALA A 23 6.06 13.03 13.84
C ALA A 23 6.34 11.70 13.12
N GLN A 24 6.66 11.75 11.84
CA GLN A 24 7.18 10.59 11.12
C GLN A 24 8.41 10.09 11.89
N THR A 25 8.26 9.00 12.64
CA THR A 25 9.36 8.35 13.36
C THR A 25 10.20 7.48 12.43
N GLU A 26 9.73 7.29 11.19
CA GLU A 26 10.37 6.46 10.19
C GLU A 26 11.45 7.22 9.44
N SER A 27 12.54 6.53 9.15
CA SER A 27 13.69 7.07 8.44
C SER A 27 13.90 6.31 7.13
N LEU A 28 14.40 6.99 6.10
CA LEU A 28 14.88 6.33 4.87
C LEU A 28 15.99 5.29 5.15
N ASN A 29 16.65 5.39 6.31
CA ASN A 29 17.66 4.43 6.74
C ASN A 29 17.09 3.17 7.40
N ASP A 30 15.78 3.12 7.66
CA ASP A 30 15.12 1.92 8.16
C ASP A 30 15.19 0.82 7.11
N GLU A 31 15.36 -0.42 7.56
CA GLU A 31 15.58 -1.59 6.70
C GLU A 31 14.51 -1.72 5.60
N LYS A 32 13.24 -1.44 5.93
CA LYS A 32 12.13 -1.48 4.97
C LYS A 32 12.29 -0.50 3.81
N TYR A 33 12.84 0.69 4.06
CA TYR A 33 13.03 1.71 3.03
C TYR A 33 14.31 1.47 2.23
N LYS A 34 15.36 0.87 2.82
CA LYS A 34 16.59 0.52 2.10
C LYS A 34 16.33 -0.44 0.94
N THR A 35 15.67 -1.57 1.19
CA THR A 35 15.37 -2.56 0.15
C THR A 35 14.44 -1.97 -0.90
N ALA A 36 13.35 -1.32 -0.47
CA ALA A 36 12.39 -0.70 -1.37
C ALA A 36 13.05 0.37 -2.27
N LYS A 37 13.91 1.22 -1.70
CA LYS A 37 14.62 2.27 -2.42
C LYS A 37 15.45 1.69 -3.56
N ILE A 38 16.26 0.66 -3.29
CA ILE A 38 17.08 0.02 -4.32
C ILE A 38 16.21 -0.54 -5.45
N ILE A 39 15.08 -1.17 -5.10
CA ILE A 39 14.15 -1.74 -6.09
C ILE A 39 13.54 -0.67 -6.99
N PHE A 40 13.05 0.42 -6.40
CA PHE A 40 12.44 1.50 -7.17
C PHE A 40 13.47 2.30 -7.98
N GLU A 41 14.68 2.53 -7.46
CA GLU A 41 15.76 3.18 -8.22
C GLU A 41 16.18 2.31 -9.42
N ASN A 42 16.34 1.00 -9.24
CA ASN A 42 16.63 0.09 -10.34
C ASN A 42 15.50 0.04 -11.38
N ALA A 43 14.25 0.15 -10.94
CA ALA A 43 13.09 0.22 -11.82
C ALA A 43 13.03 1.53 -12.62
N ASP A 44 13.35 2.66 -11.99
CA ASP A 44 13.42 3.95 -12.65
C ASP A 44 14.52 3.96 -13.74
N HIS A 45 15.55 3.11 -13.58
CA HIS A 45 16.62 2.89 -14.57
C HIS A 45 16.34 1.79 -15.62
N GLN A 46 15.44 0.83 -15.34
CA GLN A 46 15.06 -0.26 -16.25
C GLN A 46 13.58 -0.15 -16.59
N GLN A 47 13.27 0.32 -17.80
CA GLN A 47 11.92 0.47 -18.36
C GLN A 47 10.87 -0.42 -17.66
N ILE A 48 9.99 0.26 -16.91
CA ILE A 48 8.61 -0.11 -16.55
C ILE A 48 8.24 -1.43 -17.23
N GLN A 49 8.17 -2.53 -16.47
CA GLN A 49 7.58 -3.75 -17.00
C GLN A 49 6.20 -3.33 -17.55
N ASN A 50 5.96 -3.52 -18.84
CA ASN A 50 4.69 -3.16 -19.46
C ASN A 50 3.60 -4.07 -18.88
N ILE A 51 3.05 -3.67 -17.74
CA ILE A 51 1.94 -4.34 -17.06
C ILE A 51 0.71 -4.13 -17.92
N ASN A 52 0.44 -5.10 -18.80
CA ASN A 52 -0.65 -5.01 -19.77
C ASN A 52 -1.69 -6.12 -19.56
N TYR A 53 -2.05 -6.36 -18.30
CA TYR A 53 -3.21 -7.19 -17.99
C TYR A 53 -4.45 -6.32 -17.91
N LYS A 54 -5.56 -6.84 -18.45
CA LYS A 54 -6.86 -6.18 -18.38
C LYS A 54 -7.75 -6.94 -17.40
N ILE A 55 -8.06 -6.31 -16.27
CA ILE A 55 -9.12 -6.80 -15.39
C ILE A 55 -10.44 -6.19 -15.84
N SER A 56 -11.36 -7.04 -16.28
CA SER A 56 -12.68 -6.64 -16.78
C SER A 56 -13.79 -6.84 -15.75
N ASN A 57 -13.56 -7.73 -14.79
CA ASN A 57 -14.54 -8.12 -13.78
C ASN A 57 -13.84 -8.34 -12.45
N VAL A 58 -14.34 -7.66 -11.42
CA VAL A 58 -13.89 -7.79 -10.03
C VAL A 58 -15.09 -8.07 -9.15
N LYS A 59 -15.01 -9.15 -8.37
CA LYS A 59 -16.04 -9.53 -7.39
C LYS A 59 -15.41 -9.65 -6.02
N SER A 60 -15.85 -8.84 -5.07
CA SER A 60 -15.43 -8.91 -3.67
C SER A 60 -16.51 -9.58 -2.82
N LYS A 61 -16.13 -10.60 -2.04
CA LYS A 61 -17.02 -11.27 -1.08
C LYS A 61 -16.19 -11.98 -0.01
N ASN A 62 -16.59 -11.87 1.26
CA ASN A 62 -16.03 -12.66 2.37
C ASN A 62 -14.49 -12.69 2.38
N ASN A 63 -13.86 -11.53 2.41
CA ASN A 63 -12.40 -11.37 2.43
C ASN A 63 -11.66 -12.04 1.26
N LYS A 64 -12.33 -12.10 0.12
CA LYS A 64 -11.84 -12.66 -1.13
C LYS A 64 -12.22 -11.70 -2.26
N VAL A 65 -11.27 -11.40 -3.13
CA VAL A 65 -11.50 -10.76 -4.42
C VAL A 65 -11.23 -11.77 -5.53
N ILE A 66 -12.17 -11.87 -6.47
CA ILE A 66 -12.06 -12.70 -7.67
C ILE A 66 -11.95 -11.79 -8.88
N LEU A 67 -10.90 -11.99 -9.68
CA LEU A 67 -10.62 -11.22 -10.90
C LEU A 67 -10.84 -12.10 -12.12
N ASN A 68 -11.47 -11.55 -13.16
CA ASN A 68 -11.73 -12.25 -14.43
C ASN A 68 -12.37 -13.65 -14.27
N ASN A 69 -13.11 -13.86 -13.17
CA ASN A 69 -13.76 -15.12 -12.76
C ASN A 69 -12.82 -16.31 -12.43
N SER A 70 -11.50 -16.17 -12.49
CA SER A 70 -10.57 -17.30 -12.29
C SER A 70 -9.46 -16.99 -11.27
N GLU A 71 -8.99 -15.75 -11.22
CA GLU A 71 -7.91 -15.34 -10.34
C GLU A 71 -8.46 -14.94 -8.98
N THR A 72 -7.72 -15.24 -7.91
CA THR A 72 -8.19 -15.04 -6.54
C THR A 72 -7.14 -14.37 -5.66
N ILE A 73 -7.57 -13.32 -4.95
CA ILE A 73 -6.84 -12.73 -3.83
C ILE A 73 -7.66 -12.95 -2.57
N LYS A 74 -7.13 -13.71 -1.61
CA LYS A 74 -7.69 -13.81 -0.27
C LYS A 74 -6.93 -12.89 0.67
N PHE A 75 -7.61 -12.21 1.59
CA PHE A 75 -6.97 -11.24 2.48
C PHE A 75 -7.42 -11.35 3.94
N LYS A 76 -6.58 -10.92 4.88
CA LYS A 76 -6.92 -10.76 6.32
C LYS A 76 -6.19 -9.54 6.86
N GLY A 77 -6.89 -8.66 7.58
CA GLY A 77 -6.26 -7.51 8.26
C GLY A 77 -5.79 -6.39 7.33
N ILE A 78 -6.29 -6.36 6.10
CA ILE A 78 -6.02 -5.27 5.16
C ILE A 78 -6.84 -4.05 5.52
N ASP A 79 -6.19 -2.89 5.51
CA ASP A 79 -6.82 -1.61 5.76
C ASP A 79 -7.68 -1.15 4.58
N PHE A 80 -8.41 -0.06 4.77
CA PHE A 80 -9.30 0.48 3.73
C PHE A 80 -8.54 0.81 2.43
N LYS A 81 -7.31 1.32 2.53
CA LYS A 81 -6.50 1.67 1.36
C LYS A 81 -6.12 0.42 0.57
N GLY A 82 -5.51 -0.57 1.21
CA GLY A 82 -5.15 -1.82 0.57
C GLY A 82 -6.35 -2.52 -0.05
N LEU A 83 -7.49 -2.54 0.65
CA LEU A 83 -8.71 -3.17 0.14
C LEU A 83 -9.16 -2.52 -1.17
N SER A 84 -9.19 -1.19 -1.22
CA SER A 84 -9.60 -0.46 -2.43
C SER A 84 -8.69 -0.73 -3.63
N ILE A 85 -7.38 -0.93 -3.42
CA ILE A 85 -6.44 -1.29 -4.49
C ILE A 85 -6.83 -2.64 -5.11
N ILE A 86 -7.09 -3.63 -4.25
CA ILE A 86 -7.42 -5.00 -4.67
C ILE A 86 -8.79 -5.05 -5.34
N GLU A 87 -9.79 -4.40 -4.75
CA GLU A 87 -11.17 -4.34 -5.29
C GLU A 87 -11.27 -3.57 -6.61
N ARG A 88 -10.28 -2.75 -6.93
CA ARG A 88 -10.16 -2.10 -8.22
C ARG A 88 -9.46 -2.96 -9.28
N GLY A 89 -8.95 -4.13 -8.90
CA GLY A 89 -8.23 -5.03 -9.80
C GLY A 89 -6.85 -4.50 -10.19
N LEU A 90 -6.27 -3.60 -9.40
CA LEU A 90 -4.94 -3.04 -9.65
C LEU A 90 -3.80 -4.01 -9.31
N LEU A 91 -4.14 -5.21 -8.83
CA LEU A 91 -3.19 -6.25 -8.47
C LEU A 91 -3.68 -7.59 -9.03
N ASN A 92 -2.97 -8.16 -9.99
CA ASN A 92 -3.27 -9.49 -10.54
C ASN A 92 -2.39 -10.56 -9.87
N PRO A 93 -2.96 -11.61 -9.25
CA PRO A 93 -2.21 -12.70 -8.61
C PRO A 93 -1.08 -13.31 -9.45
N LYS A 94 -1.37 -13.54 -10.74
CA LYS A 94 -0.49 -14.21 -11.68
C LYS A 94 0.70 -13.32 -12.05
N GLU A 95 0.47 -12.02 -12.16
CA GLU A 95 1.52 -11.04 -12.44
C GLU A 95 2.40 -10.80 -11.22
N ILE A 96 1.83 -10.89 -10.01
CA ILE A 96 2.59 -10.77 -8.76
C ILE A 96 3.48 -11.99 -8.55
N SER A 97 2.90 -13.19 -8.59
CA SER A 97 3.54 -14.40 -8.05
C SER A 97 3.70 -15.55 -9.05
N GLY A 98 3.11 -15.44 -10.24
CA GLY A 98 2.93 -16.55 -11.18
C GLY A 98 1.71 -17.43 -10.87
N ASP A 99 1.20 -17.39 -9.62
CA ASP A 99 0.04 -18.19 -9.20
C ASP A 99 -1.28 -17.47 -9.48
N SER A 100 -2.28 -18.21 -9.97
CA SER A 100 -3.64 -17.67 -10.18
C SER A 100 -4.37 -17.37 -8.87
N ARG A 101 -3.85 -17.84 -7.74
CA ARG A 101 -4.46 -17.65 -6.42
C ARG A 101 -3.36 -17.30 -5.43
N ILE A 102 -3.60 -16.25 -4.65
CA ILE A 102 -2.70 -15.81 -3.59
C ILE A 102 -3.46 -15.44 -2.32
N SER A 103 -2.73 -15.42 -1.21
CA SER A 103 -3.19 -14.87 0.05
C SER A 103 -2.31 -13.68 0.43
N ILE A 104 -2.89 -12.62 0.99
CA ILE A 104 -2.17 -11.42 1.42
C ILE A 104 -2.63 -10.98 2.81
N CYS A 105 -1.72 -10.44 3.62
CA CYS A 105 -2.09 -9.90 4.94
C CYS A 105 -2.15 -8.38 4.96
N CYS A 106 -1.30 -7.75 4.15
CA CYS A 106 -0.86 -6.41 4.46
C CYS A 106 -0.42 -5.72 3.17
N ILE A 107 -0.88 -4.48 3.00
CA ILE A 107 -0.40 -3.54 2.00
C ILE A 107 0.00 -2.27 2.76
N GLU A 108 1.23 -1.80 2.54
CA GLU A 108 1.79 -0.65 3.24
C GLU A 108 2.23 0.39 2.23
N GLU A 109 1.79 1.64 2.41
CA GLU A 109 2.25 2.79 1.60
C GLU A 109 3.62 3.25 2.09
N LEU A 110 4.58 3.33 1.18
CA LEU A 110 5.96 3.75 1.46
C LEU A 110 6.08 5.25 1.24
N LEU A 111 5.48 6.03 2.13
CA LEU A 111 5.29 7.48 1.99
C LEU A 111 6.59 8.24 1.67
N LEU A 112 7.72 7.84 2.26
CA LEU A 112 9.03 8.49 2.05
C LEU A 112 9.64 8.21 0.66
N LEU A 113 9.12 7.23 -0.08
CA LEU A 113 9.62 6.86 -1.42
C LEU A 113 8.71 7.31 -2.55
N ASN A 114 7.52 7.85 -2.25
CA ASN A 114 6.65 8.43 -3.26
C ASN A 114 7.36 9.59 -3.97
N PRO A 115 7.60 9.53 -5.30
CA PRO A 115 8.33 10.59 -5.99
C PRO A 115 7.52 11.89 -6.09
N ASN A 116 6.19 11.80 -6.06
CA ASN A 116 5.26 12.93 -6.01
C ASN A 116 3.88 12.45 -5.52
N LYS A 117 2.87 13.33 -5.44
CA LYS A 117 1.52 12.96 -4.96
C LYS A 117 0.70 12.13 -5.97
N ALA A 118 1.06 12.15 -7.25
CA ALA A 118 0.40 11.41 -8.33
C ALA A 118 0.92 9.97 -8.47
N THR A 119 2.09 9.67 -7.90
CA THR A 119 2.75 8.36 -7.94
C THR A 119 2.97 7.85 -6.52
N ARG A 120 2.36 6.72 -6.18
CA ARG A 120 2.41 6.13 -4.84
C ARG A 120 3.01 4.73 -4.87
N ARG A 121 3.94 4.49 -3.97
CA ARG A 121 4.71 3.25 -3.87
C ARG A 121 4.28 2.48 -2.64
N PHE A 122 4.22 1.17 -2.79
CA PHE A 122 3.69 0.28 -1.79
C PHE A 122 4.54 -0.96 -1.65
N ARG A 123 4.38 -1.61 -0.50
CA ARG A 123 4.83 -2.96 -0.22
C ARG A 123 3.64 -3.86 0.03
N ILE A 124 3.73 -5.11 -0.39
CA ILE A 124 2.74 -6.17 -0.12
C ILE A 124 3.42 -7.48 0.27
N TRP A 125 2.81 -8.20 1.19
CA TRP A 125 3.24 -9.54 1.59
C TRP A 125 2.30 -10.59 1.06
N VAL A 126 2.87 -11.51 0.30
CA VAL A 126 2.16 -12.55 -0.44
C VAL A 126 2.53 -13.91 0.12
N PHE A 127 1.51 -14.68 0.44
CA PHE A 127 1.61 -16.06 0.87
C PHE A 127 1.03 -16.97 -0.22
N PRO A 128 1.54 -18.22 -0.34
CA PRO A 128 0.87 -19.23 -1.14
C PRO A 128 -0.61 -19.32 -0.77
N TYR A 129 -1.47 -19.53 -1.77
CA TYR A 129 -2.91 -19.59 -1.53
C TYR A 129 -3.25 -20.65 -0.49
N ASN A 130 -4.09 -20.27 0.47
CA ASN A 130 -4.59 -21.17 1.49
C ASN A 130 -6.06 -20.88 1.79
N GLU A 131 -6.90 -21.90 1.61
CA GLU A 131 -8.34 -21.83 1.94
C GLU A 131 -8.60 -21.56 3.41
N THR A 132 -7.67 -21.90 4.30
CA THR A 132 -7.76 -21.68 5.75
C THR A 132 -6.87 -20.54 6.25
N LEU A 133 -6.52 -19.55 5.41
CA LEU A 133 -5.67 -18.38 5.75
C LEU A 133 -5.80 -17.87 7.20
N TYR A 134 -7.04 -17.80 7.73
CA TYR A 134 -7.36 -17.40 9.10
C TYR A 134 -6.79 -18.32 10.17
N GLU A 135 -6.97 -19.63 10.02
CA GLU A 135 -6.39 -20.65 10.91
C GLU A 135 -4.87 -20.62 10.80
N THR A 136 -4.33 -20.37 9.60
CA THR A 136 -2.89 -20.44 9.39
C THR A 136 -2.08 -19.23 9.86
N LEU A 137 -2.59 -18.00 9.82
CA LEU A 137 -1.87 -16.86 10.42
C LEU A 137 -1.79 -16.98 11.95
N GLU A 138 -2.69 -17.76 12.56
CA GLU A 138 -2.66 -18.10 13.99
C GLU A 138 -1.90 -19.42 14.26
N ASN A 139 -1.70 -20.26 13.25
CA ASN A 139 -0.95 -21.51 13.35
C ASN A 139 0.56 -21.28 13.29
N GLU A 140 1.28 -21.77 14.30
CA GLU A 140 2.74 -21.67 14.44
C GLU A 140 3.51 -22.14 13.19
N PHE A 141 3.04 -23.18 12.51
CA PHE A 141 3.71 -23.72 11.32
C PHE A 141 3.76 -22.71 10.15
N TYR A 142 2.74 -21.87 10.02
CA TYR A 142 2.64 -20.88 8.94
C TYR A 142 3.18 -19.50 9.34
N ARG A 143 3.31 -19.19 10.64
CA ARG A 143 4.16 -18.08 11.10
C ARG A 143 5.61 -18.26 10.64
N ASN A 144 6.06 -19.50 10.49
CA ASN A 144 7.41 -19.84 10.04
C ASN A 144 7.56 -19.84 8.50
N LYS A 145 6.47 -19.79 7.73
CA LYS A 145 6.56 -19.55 6.28
C LYS A 145 6.71 -18.05 6.04
N LYS A 146 7.94 -17.64 5.73
CA LYS A 146 8.25 -16.25 5.38
C LYS A 146 7.40 -15.85 4.16
N PRO A 147 6.53 -14.82 4.24
CA PRO A 147 5.86 -14.29 3.07
C PRO A 147 6.88 -13.79 2.05
N SER A 148 6.51 -13.90 0.79
CA SER A 148 7.21 -13.19 -0.28
C SER A 148 6.83 -11.71 -0.21
N GLU A 149 7.83 -10.85 -0.14
CA GLU A 149 7.65 -9.39 -0.15
C GLU A 149 7.70 -8.90 -1.60
N TYR A 150 6.75 -8.06 -1.98
CA TYR A 150 6.71 -7.41 -3.30
C TYR A 150 6.52 -5.92 -3.13
N TYR A 151 7.02 -5.17 -4.12
CA TYR A 151 6.91 -3.73 -4.17
C TYR A 151 6.22 -3.32 -5.45
N PHE A 152 5.33 -2.35 -5.37
CA PHE A 152 4.58 -1.91 -6.52
C PHE A 152 4.31 -0.41 -6.52
N GLU A 153 4.03 0.13 -7.70
CA GLU A 153 3.75 1.55 -7.91
C GLU A 153 2.41 1.75 -8.60
N LEU A 154 1.64 2.69 -8.08
CA LEU A 154 0.40 3.17 -8.67
C LEU A 154 0.58 4.62 -9.12
N GLN A 155 0.20 4.90 -10.36
CA GLN A 155 0.18 6.25 -10.91
C GLN A 155 -1.23 6.65 -11.31
N ASN A 156 -1.65 7.86 -10.93
CA ASN A 156 -2.87 8.50 -11.43
C ASN A 156 -2.50 9.77 -12.21
N GLU A 157 -2.59 9.69 -13.55
CA GLU A 157 -2.29 10.80 -14.46
C GLU A 157 -3.26 11.98 -14.32
N ASN A 158 -4.45 11.74 -13.76
CA ASN A 158 -5.49 12.75 -13.53
C ASN A 158 -5.44 13.32 -12.09
N TYR A 159 -4.33 13.13 -11.38
CA TYR A 159 -4.20 13.57 -9.99
C TYR A 159 -4.48 15.07 -9.82
N ALA A 160 -5.27 15.40 -8.79
CA ALA A 160 -5.53 16.76 -8.33
C ALA A 160 -5.24 16.87 -6.83
N GLU A 161 -4.77 18.04 -6.35
CA GLU A 161 -4.30 18.19 -4.97
C GLU A 161 -5.35 17.85 -3.90
N ASN A 162 -6.62 18.11 -4.19
CA ASN A 162 -7.76 17.87 -3.30
C ASN A 162 -8.44 16.50 -3.53
N MET A 163 -7.84 15.63 -4.36
CA MET A 163 -8.39 14.33 -4.70
C MET A 163 -8.44 13.41 -3.46
N THR A 164 -9.57 12.75 -3.25
CA THR A 164 -9.70 11.74 -2.20
C THR A 164 -8.91 10.47 -2.56
N TRP A 165 -8.67 9.60 -1.59
CA TRP A 165 -8.03 8.32 -1.87
C TRP A 165 -8.84 7.46 -2.85
N GLN A 166 -10.17 7.47 -2.73
CA GLN A 166 -11.07 6.72 -3.59
C GLN A 166 -10.99 7.22 -5.04
N ASP A 167 -10.93 8.55 -5.22
CA ASP A 167 -10.75 9.17 -6.53
C ASP A 167 -9.35 8.86 -7.10
N PHE A 168 -8.33 8.84 -6.25
CA PHE A 168 -6.98 8.45 -6.65
C PHE A 168 -6.96 7.01 -7.20
N VAL A 169 -7.49 6.05 -6.45
CA VAL A 169 -7.48 4.63 -6.84
C VAL A 169 -8.38 4.38 -8.05
N LYS A 170 -9.46 5.16 -8.22
CA LYS A 170 -10.44 4.98 -9.30
C LYS A 170 -9.80 4.96 -10.68
N ASP A 171 -8.87 5.89 -10.91
CA ASP A 171 -8.20 6.13 -12.20
C ASP A 171 -6.69 5.81 -12.15
N ALA A 172 -6.23 5.18 -11.07
CA ALA A 172 -4.85 4.72 -10.95
C ALA A 172 -4.55 3.57 -11.91
N LYS A 173 -3.29 3.46 -12.30
CA LYS A 173 -2.71 2.35 -13.07
C LYS A 173 -1.56 1.75 -12.28
N LEU A 174 -1.44 0.42 -12.31
CA LEU A 174 -0.23 -0.27 -11.84
C LEU A 174 0.88 -0.04 -12.87
N THR A 175 1.92 0.70 -12.50
CA THR A 175 3.04 1.04 -13.40
C THR A 175 4.27 0.19 -13.12
N PHE A 176 4.39 -0.36 -11.92
CA PHE A 176 5.52 -1.19 -11.57
C PHE A 176 5.13 -2.26 -10.56
N ILE A 177 5.74 -3.44 -10.69
CA ILE A 177 5.76 -4.45 -9.65
C ILE A 177 7.05 -5.26 -9.70
N ALA A 178 7.63 -5.57 -8.53
CA ALA A 178 8.81 -6.39 -8.43
C ALA A 178 8.84 -7.21 -7.14
N PHE A 179 9.51 -8.36 -7.23
CA PHE A 179 9.81 -9.20 -6.09
C PHE A 179 10.95 -8.62 -5.25
N GLY A 180 10.74 -8.55 -3.93
CA GLY A 180 11.71 -8.14 -2.93
C GLY A 180 12.72 -9.22 -2.61
N LYS A 181 13.52 -9.65 -3.60
CA LYS A 181 14.67 -10.52 -3.32
C LYS A 181 15.64 -9.74 -2.41
N ASN A 182 16.16 -10.38 -1.36
CA ASN A 182 17.29 -9.83 -0.61
C ASN A 182 18.40 -9.52 -1.61
N ILE A 183 18.71 -8.25 -1.78
CA ILE A 183 19.87 -7.80 -2.55
C ILE A 183 21.03 -7.95 -1.57
N GLU A 184 21.74 -9.08 -1.68
CA GLU A 184 23.01 -9.34 -0.97
C GLU A 184 24.12 -8.40 -1.43
#